data_AF-L8HGE0-F1
#
_entry.id   AF-L8HGE0-F1
#
_cell.length_a   1.000
_cell.length_b   1.000
_cell.length_c   1.000
_cell.angle_alpha   90.00
_cell.angle_beta   90.00
_cell.angle_gamma   90.00
#
_symmetry.space_group_name_H-M   'P 1'
#
loop_
_entity.id
_entity.type
_entity.pdbx_description
1 polymer ?
#
loop_
_entity_poly.entity_id
_entity_poly.type
_entity_poly.pdbx_seq_one_letter_code
_entity_poly.pdbx_strand_id
1 'polypeptide(L)' 'MKEDGCDEVVLETEVTNKGSLALYERLGFIKDKRLCRYYLNGVDAFRLKIFFLKDPVQPSE' A
#
# COMPACT_ATOMS: atom_id res chain seq x y z
N MET A 1 -0.68 9.65 -10.38
CA MET A 1 -1.08 8.29 -9.94
C MET A 1 -2.58 8.06 -10.09
N LYS A 2 -3.46 8.65 -9.25
CA LYS A 2 -4.92 8.51 -9.45
C LYS A 2 -5.38 9.10 -10.79
N GLU A 3 -4.89 10.28 -11.14
CA GLU A 3 -5.19 10.96 -12.41
C GLU A 3 -4.69 10.21 -13.64
N ASP A 4 -3.64 9.39 -13.48
CA ASP A 4 -3.09 8.55 -14.55
C ASP A 4 -3.84 7.20 -14.68
N GLY A 5 -4.95 7.03 -13.97
CA GLY A 5 -5.76 5.81 -14.01
C GLY A 5 -5.18 4.62 -13.23
N CYS A 6 -4.28 4.87 -12.27
CA CYS A 6 -3.77 3.82 -11.39
C CYS A 6 -4.90 3.24 -10.51
N ASP A 7 -4.98 1.91 -10.42
CA ASP A 7 -5.98 1.23 -9.57
C ASP A 7 -5.50 1.09 -8.11
N GLU A 8 -4.21 0.90 -7.90
CA GLU A 8 -3.63 0.65 -6.57
C GLU A 8 -2.15 1.04 -6.48
N VAL A 9 -1.73 1.43 -5.27
CA VAL A 9 -0.31 1.61 -4.94
C VAL A 9 0.09 0.55 -3.94
N VAL A 10 1.21 -0.11 -4.20
CA VAL A 10 1.79 -1.14 -3.33
C VAL A 10 3.20 -0.74 -2.94
N LEU A 11 3.55 -0.95 -1.68
CA LEU A 11 4.91 -0.78 -1.17
C LEU A 11 5.22 -1.79 -0.07
N GLU A 12 6.50 -1.93 0.26
CA GLU A 12 6.97 -2.77 1.35
C GLU A 12 7.71 -1.95 2.41
N THR A 13 7.50 -2.28 3.68
CA THR A 13 8.27 -1.72 4.80
C THR A 13 8.63 -2.83 5.79
N GLU A 14 9.78 -2.73 6.44
CA GLU A 14 10.17 -3.66 7.51
C GLU A 14 9.09 -3.75 8.59
N VAL A 15 8.83 -4.97 9.09
CA VAL A 15 7.84 -5.20 10.17
C VAL A 15 8.19 -4.45 11.47
N THR A 16 9.46 -4.12 11.65
CA THR A 16 10.02 -3.39 12.80
C THR A 16 9.95 -1.87 12.64
N ASN A 17 9.73 -1.35 11.42
CA ASN A 17 9.70 0.08 11.15
C ASN A 17 8.33 0.69 11.53
N LYS A 18 8.13 0.89 12.83
CA LYS A 18 6.89 1.43 13.41
C LYS A 18 6.51 2.82 12.84
N GLY A 19 7.51 3.64 12.50
CA GLY A 19 7.29 4.97 11.94
C GLY A 19 6.63 4.91 10.56
N SER A 20 7.19 4.11 9.65
CA SER A 20 6.62 3.90 8.32
C SER A 20 5.25 3.23 8.39
N LEU A 21 5.09 2.21 9.25
CA LEU A 21 3.79 1.54 9.42
C LEU A 21 2.70 2.52 9.85
N ALA A 22 2.93 3.33 10.88
CA ALA A 22 1.96 4.31 11.35
C ALA A 22 1.69 5.42 10.32
N LEU A 23 2.71 5.85 9.58
CA LEU A 23 2.57 6.83 8.50
C LEU A 23 1.65 6.29 7.39
N TYR A 24 1.95 5.11 6.85
CA TYR A 24 1.20 4.57 5.72
C TYR A 24 -0.21 4.13 6.12
N GLU A 25 -0.41 3.61 7.33
CA GLU A 25 -1.77 3.35 7.86
C GLU A 25 -2.60 4.63 7.91
N ARG A 26 -2.03 5.78 8.34
CA ARG A 26 -2.72 7.08 8.35
C ARG A 26 -3.02 7.62 6.94
N LEU A 27 -2.19 7.26 5.96
CA LEU A 27 -2.43 7.58 4.55
C LEU A 27 -3.49 6.68 3.88
N GLY A 28 -4.02 5.68 4.60
CA GLY A 28 -5.06 4.77 4.12
C GLY A 28 -4.53 3.47 3.51
N PHE A 29 -3.25 3.17 3.65
CA PHE A 29 -2.72 1.87 3.26
C PHE A 29 -3.16 0.79 4.27
N ILE A 30 -3.50 -0.38 3.74
CA ILE A 30 -3.79 -1.59 4.51
C ILE A 30 -2.65 -2.60 4.40
N LYS A 31 -2.46 -3.42 5.43
CA LYS A 31 -1.53 -4.56 5.37
C LYS A 31 -2.16 -5.68 4.54
N ASP A 32 -1.57 -5.97 3.38
CA ASP A 32 -1.99 -7.04 2.47
C ASP A 32 -1.43 -8.40 2.94
N LYS A 33 -0.12 -8.48 3.14
CA LYS A 33 0.57 -9.70 3.59
C LYS A 33 1.93 -9.43 4.21
N ARG A 34 2.43 -10.43 4.95
CA ARG A 34 3.80 -10.48 5.47
C ARG A 34 4.68 -11.27 4.51
N LEU A 35 5.84 -10.71 4.19
CA LEU A 35 6.86 -11.30 3.33
C LEU A 35 8.04 -11.73 4.21
N CYS A 36 8.30 -13.03 4.27
CA CYS A 36 9.36 -13.60 5.12
C CYS A 36 10.74 -13.31 4.53
N ARG A 37 11.66 -12.80 5.36
CA ARG A 37 13.07 -12.45 5.01
C ARG A 37 13.19 -11.64 3.72
N TYR A 38 12.34 -10.62 3.58
CA TYR A 38 12.24 -9.81 2.36
C TYR A 38 13.46 -8.91 2.14
N TYR A 39 13.98 -8.30 3.22
CA TYR A 39 15.17 -7.45 3.14
C TYR A 39 16.44 -8.27 3.28
N LEU A 40 17.55 -7.73 2.75
CA LEU A 40 18.87 -8.40 2.75
C LEU A 40 19.39 -8.71 4.16
N ASN A 41 18.98 -7.94 5.17
CA ASN A 41 19.26 -8.18 6.58
C ASN A 41 18.46 -9.36 7.19
N GLY A 42 17.63 -10.04 6.40
CA GLY A 42 16.78 -11.14 6.82
C GLY A 42 15.51 -10.71 7.57
N VAL A 43 15.24 -9.41 7.66
CA VAL A 43 14.03 -8.90 8.31
C VAL A 43 12.83 -9.04 7.36
N ASP A 44 11.70 -9.41 7.94
CA ASP A 44 10.43 -9.52 7.22
C ASP A 44 9.91 -8.13 6.81
N ALA A 45 9.10 -8.10 5.76
CA ALA A 45 8.37 -6.90 5.37
C ALA A 45 6.86 -7.11 5.49
N PHE A 46 6.13 -6.03 5.73
CA PHE A 46 4.72 -5.95 5.36
C PHE A 46 4.60 -5.34 3.96
N ARG A 47 3.84 -6.01 3.09
CA ARG A 47 3.29 -5.38 1.90
C ARG A 47 2.08 -4.54 2.31
N LEU A 48 2.13 -3.26 1.99
CA LEU A 48 1.07 -2.31 2.20
C LEU A 48 0.43 -1.96 0.86
N LYS A 49 -0.90 -1.83 0.82
CA LYS A 49 -1.65 -1.47 -0.39
C LYS A 49 -2.67 -0.38 -0.08
N ILE A 50 -2.85 0.57 -1.01
CA ILE A 50 -4.02 1.47 -1.05
C ILE A 50 -4.67 1.35 -2.42
N PHE A 51 -6.01 1.36 -2.44
CA PHE A 51 -6.79 1.34 -3.67
C PHE A 51 -7.29 2.74 -3.99
N PHE A 52 -7.25 3.10 -5.26
CA PHE A 52 -7.94 4.29 -5.75
C PHE A 52 -9.34 3.88 -6.20
N LEU A 53 -10.35 4.34 -5.49
CA LEU A 53 -11.73 4.17 -5.94
C LEU A 53 -11.88 4.88 -7.29
N LYS A 54 -12.33 4.14 -8.30
CA LYS A 54 -12.83 4.74 -9.53
C LYS A 54 -14.07 5.52 -9.14
N ASP A 55 -14.08 6.80 -9.49
CA ASP A 55 -15.31 7.58 -9.34
C ASP A 55 -16.42 6.84 -10.10
N PRO A 56 -17.64 6.76 -9.54
CA PRO A 56 -18.73 6.08 -10.20
C PRO A 56 -18.83 6.62 -11.62
N VAL A 57 -18.83 5.71 -12.60
CA VAL A 57 -18.97 6.07 -14.02
C VAL A 57 -20.23 6.91 -14.13
N GLN A 58 -20.06 8.21 -14.39
CA GLN A 58 -21.17 9.09 -14.71
C GLN A 58 -21.80 8.54 -15.99
N PRO A 59 -23.10 8.21 -16.02
CA PRO A 59 -23.74 7.74 -17.23
C PRO A 59 -23.53 8.80 -18.32
N SER A 60 -23.06 8.37 -19.49
CA SER A 60 -23.06 9.22 -20.68
C SER A 60 -24.52 9.52 -21.05
N GLU A 61 -24.89 10.80 -21.08
CA GLU A 61 -26.16 11.28 -21.65
C GLU A 61 -26.34 10.84 -23.12
#